data_AF-A0A4Z0MWX1-F1
#
_entry.id   AF-A0A4Z0MWX1-F1
#
_cell.length_a   1.000
_cell.length_b   1.000
_cell.length_c   1.000
_cell.angle_alpha   90.00
_cell.angle_beta   90.00
_cell.angle_gamma   90.00
#
_symmetry.space_group_name_H-M   'P 1'
#
loop_
_entity.id
_entity.type
_entity.pdbx_description
1 polymer ?
#
loop_
_entity_poly.entity_id
_entity_poly.type
_entity_poly.pdbx_seq_one_letter_code
_entity_poly.pdbx_strand_id
1 'polypeptide(L)'
;MSIHNPSLRAALKTLKLTGMLDTLDARLAQTRDGKLGHLEFLQVLCEDEIARRDTAALARRVRRARFEQHATFEDFDFTVSPKLPAAMLRDLAALRWLEAGE
;
A
#
# COMPACT_ATOMS: atom_id res chain seq x y z
N MET A 1 22.76 9.64 2.58
CA MET A 1 23.33 9.71 3.94
C MET A 1 22.45 8.82 4.80
N SER A 2 22.92 7.60 5.09
CA SER A 2 22.07 6.51 5.63
C SER A 2 21.94 6.60 7.15
N ILE A 3 20.84 6.12 7.73
CA ILE A 3 20.64 6.03 9.18
C ILE A 3 21.84 5.35 9.86
N HIS A 4 22.72 6.17 10.45
CA HIS A 4 23.91 5.76 11.21
C HIS A 4 23.59 5.35 12.65
N ASN A 5 22.39 4.84 12.92
CA ASN A 5 22.03 4.34 14.26
C ASN A 5 21.83 2.82 14.23
N PRO A 6 22.90 2.03 14.48
CA PRO A 6 22.84 0.57 14.50
C PRO A 6 21.83 0.00 15.49
N SER A 7 21.63 0.64 16.64
CA SER A 7 20.69 0.15 17.66
C SER A 7 19.24 0.32 17.23
N LEU A 8 18.89 1.45 16.60
CA LEU A 8 17.57 1.63 16.01
C LEU A 8 17.31 0.62 14.90
N ARG A 9 18.27 0.41 14.00
CA ARG A 9 18.15 -0.59 12.93
C ARG A 9 17.94 -2.00 13.48
N ALA A 10 18.68 -2.37 14.52
CA ALA A 10 18.51 -3.65 15.20
C ALA A 10 17.12 -3.76 15.84
N ALA A 11 16.66 -2.72 16.54
CA ALA A 11 15.33 -2.69 17.16
C ALA A 11 14.20 -2.85 16.12
N LEU A 12 14.25 -2.09 15.02
CA LEU A 12 13.25 -2.19 13.94
C LEU A 12 13.22 -3.59 13.31
N LYS A 13 14.38 -4.22 13.11
CA LYS A 13 14.45 -5.60 12.63
C LYS A 13 13.84 -6.59 13.64
N THR A 14 14.16 -6.47 14.91
CA THR A 14 13.60 -7.32 15.99
C THR A 14 12.08 -7.21 16.06
N LEU A 15 11.54 -6.00 15.92
CA LEU A 15 10.10 -5.72 15.92
C LEU A 15 9.43 -6.02 14.56
N LYS A 16 10.19 -6.47 13.56
CA LYS A 16 9.71 -6.74 12.19
C LYS A 16 9.08 -5.51 11.52
N LEU A 17 9.58 -4.31 11.84
CA LEU A 17 9.21 -3.03 11.25
C LEU A 17 10.11 -2.72 10.04
N THR A 18 9.98 -3.56 9.02
CA THR A 18 10.91 -3.56 7.88
C THR A 18 10.54 -2.54 6.82
N GLY A 19 9.26 -2.22 6.64
CA GLY A 19 8.80 -1.10 5.82
C GLY A 19 9.24 0.25 6.39
N MET A 20 9.13 0.44 7.72
CA MET A 20 9.72 1.61 8.37
C MET A 20 11.22 1.70 8.09
N LEU A 21 11.95 0.59 8.21
CA LEU A 21 13.39 0.58 7.96
C LEU A 21 13.74 0.96 6.52
N ASP A 22 12.95 0.49 5.55
CA ASP A 22 13.15 0.74 4.12
C ASP A 22 12.87 2.21 3.73
N THR A 23 11.93 2.88 4.40
CA THR A 23 11.54 4.27 4.09
C THR A 23 12.15 5.33 5.02
N LEU A 24 12.78 4.93 6.13
CA LEU A 24 13.25 5.83 7.19
C LEU A 24 14.15 6.96 6.68
N ASP A 25 15.09 6.68 5.76
CA ASP A 25 16.00 7.70 5.22
C ASP A 25 15.24 8.76 4.43
N ALA A 26 14.24 8.35 3.64
CA ALA A 26 13.41 9.25 2.85
C ALA A 26 12.50 10.12 3.73
N ARG A 27 11.88 9.54 4.77
CA ARG A 27 11.05 10.29 5.72
C ARG A 27 11.87 11.25 6.59
N LEU A 28 13.11 10.89 6.94
CA LEU A 28 14.04 11.78 7.63
C LEU A 28 14.47 12.97 6.77
N ALA A 29 14.60 12.80 5.46
CA ALA A 29 14.85 13.94 4.57
C ALA A 29 13.65 14.91 4.54
N GLN A 30 12.42 14.39 4.55
CA GLN A 30 11.19 15.20 4.56
C GLN A 30 11.02 16.06 5.83
N THR A 31 11.43 15.55 6.99
CA THR A 31 11.42 16.34 8.24
C THR A 31 12.44 17.47 8.23
N ARG A 32 13.62 17.25 7.64
CA ARG A 32 14.68 18.28 7.49
C ARG A 32 14.26 19.42 6.57
N ASP A 33 13.46 19.14 5.55
CA ASP A 33 12.89 20.14 4.65
C ASP A 33 11.75 20.96 5.30
N GLY A 34 11.41 20.69 6.57
CA GLY A 34 10.30 21.34 7.28
C GLY A 34 8.91 20.90 6.81
N LYS A 35 8.82 19.86 5.97
CA LYS A 35 7.56 19.36 5.39
C LYS A 35 6.79 18.43 6.32
N LEU A 36 7.38 18.02 7.44
CA LEU A 36 6.83 16.98 8.30
C LEU A 36 7.20 17.25 9.77
N GLY A 37 6.19 17.39 10.63
CA GLY A 37 6.38 17.45 12.09
C GLY A 37 6.83 16.11 12.69
N HIS A 38 7.25 16.11 13.96
CA HIS A 38 7.73 14.88 14.62
C HIS A 38 6.65 13.79 14.77
N LEU A 39 5.41 14.18 15.08
CA LEU A 39 4.29 13.24 15.18
C LEU A 39 3.88 12.70 13.81
N GLU A 40 3.78 13.59 12.81
CA GLU A 40 3.49 13.21 11.42
C GLU A 40 4.57 12.27 10.86
N PHE A 41 5.83 12.51 11.20
CA PHE A 41 6.92 11.61 10.85
C PHE A 41 6.73 10.19 11.40
N LEU A 42 6.38 10.07 12.68
CA LEU A 42 6.12 8.76 13.27
C LEU A 42 4.87 8.11 12.64
N GLN A 43 3.83 8.89 12.39
CA GLN A 43 2.60 8.42 11.75
C GLN A 43 2.88 7.86 10.34
N VAL A 44 3.55 8.63 9.48
CA VAL A 44 3.87 8.20 8.11
C VAL A 44 4.76 6.96 8.10
N LEU A 45 5.70 6.84 9.03
CA LEU A 45 6.49 5.61 9.16
C LEU A 45 5.63 4.39 9.52
N CYS A 46 4.69 4.55 10.45
CA CYS A 46 3.74 3.50 10.80
C CYS A 46 2.86 3.12 9.60
N GLU A 47 2.38 4.12 8.84
CA GLU A 47 1.59 3.92 7.62
C GLU A 47 2.40 3.16 6.55
N ASP A 48 3.68 3.49 6.35
CA ASP A 48 4.58 2.77 5.43
C ASP A 48 4.69 1.27 5.79
N GLU A 49 4.80 0.94 7.09
CA GLU A 49 4.83 -0.45 7.54
C GLU A 49 3.49 -1.16 7.34
N ILE A 50 2.38 -0.51 7.66
CA ILE A 50 1.03 -1.07 7.48
C ILE A 50 0.79 -1.37 5.99
N ALA A 51 1.03 -0.40 5.11
CA ALA A 51 0.87 -0.56 3.67
C ALA A 51 1.71 -1.71 3.11
N ARG A 52 2.96 -1.84 3.58
CA ARG A 52 3.83 -2.96 3.20
C ARG A 52 3.27 -4.31 3.67
N ARG A 53 2.76 -4.39 4.91
CA ARG A 53 2.16 -5.63 5.45
C ARG A 53 0.91 -6.03 4.68
N ASP A 54 0.07 -5.07 4.32
CA ASP A 54 -1.16 -5.30 3.56
C ASP A 54 -0.84 -5.79 2.15
N THR A 55 0.10 -5.14 1.46
CA THR A 55 0.60 -5.59 0.15
C THR A 55 1.13 -7.03 0.22
N ALA A 56 1.95 -7.34 1.23
CA ALA A 56 2.49 -8.68 1.41
C ALA A 56 1.40 -9.70 1.78
N ALA A 57 0.37 -9.30 2.53
CA ALA A 57 -0.76 -10.15 2.88
C ALA A 57 -1.60 -10.49 1.65
N LEU A 58 -1.90 -9.50 0.80
CA LEU A 58 -2.59 -9.69 -0.46
C LEU A 58 -1.81 -10.65 -1.37
N ALA A 59 -0.52 -10.38 -1.59
CA ALA A 59 0.34 -11.25 -2.41
C ALA A 59 0.37 -12.70 -1.90
N ARG A 60 0.41 -12.90 -0.57
CA ARG A 60 0.33 -14.26 0.03
C ARG A 60 -1.02 -14.92 -0.22
N ARG A 61 -2.13 -14.19 -0.10
CA ARG A 61 -3.49 -14.71 -0.34
C ARG A 61 -3.68 -15.11 -1.79
N VAL A 62 -3.29 -14.25 -2.74
CA VAL A 62 -3.36 -14.52 -4.18
C VAL A 62 -2.53 -15.77 -4.53
N ARG A 63 -1.27 -15.84 -4.06
CA ARG A 63 -0.41 -17.02 -4.29
C ARG A 63 -1.01 -18.31 -3.71
N ARG A 64 -1.69 -18.24 -2.57
CA ARG A 64 -2.35 -19.40 -1.94
C ARG A 64 -3.60 -19.85 -2.69
N ALA A 65 -4.30 -18.93 -3.34
CA ALA A 65 -5.51 -19.24 -4.11
C ALA A 65 -5.22 -20.08 -5.37
N ARG A 66 -3.97 -20.07 -5.88
CA ARG A 66 -3.54 -20.85 -7.04
C ARG A 66 -4.46 -20.65 -8.25
N PHE A 67 -4.86 -19.40 -8.50
CA PHE A 67 -5.62 -19.07 -9.71
C PHE A 67 -4.83 -19.52 -10.95
N GLU A 68 -5.55 -20.11 -11.91
CA GLU A 68 -4.95 -20.51 -13.19
C GLU A 68 -4.40 -19.29 -13.95
N GLN A 69 -5.10 -18.17 -13.84
CA GLN A 69 -4.69 -16.89 -14.39
C GLN A 69 -4.90 -15.77 -13.37
N HIS A 70 -3.94 -14.85 -13.33
CA HIS A 70 -4.12 -13.58 -12.63
C HIS A 70 -4.91 -12.65 -13.57
N ALA A 71 -6.07 -12.19 -13.10
CA ALA A 71 -6.88 -11.22 -13.82
C ALA A 71 -7.28 -10.10 -12.84
N THR A 72 -7.12 -8.87 -13.29
CA THR A 72 -7.64 -7.69 -12.60
C THR A 72 -8.89 -7.18 -13.33
N PHE A 73 -9.64 -6.29 -12.69
CA PHE A 73 -10.82 -5.71 -13.34
C PHE A 73 -10.42 -4.83 -14.54
N GLU A 74 -9.24 -4.21 -14.46
CA GLU A 74 -8.62 -3.39 -15.51
C GLU A 74 -8.24 -4.21 -16.75
N ASP A 75 -7.95 -5.51 -16.58
CA ASP A 75 -7.61 -6.41 -17.69
C ASP A 75 -8.86 -6.87 -18.48
N PHE A 76 -10.07 -6.58 -18.00
CA PHE A 76 -11.30 -7.05 -18.65
C PHE A 76 -11.62 -6.22 -19.89
N ASP A 77 -11.52 -6.85 -21.06
CA ASP A 77 -11.92 -6.25 -22.32
C ASP A 77 -13.45 -6.22 -22.48
N PHE A 78 -14.07 -5.09 -22.15
CA PHE A 78 -15.52 -4.91 -22.30
C PHE A 78 -16.00 -4.95 -23.76
N THR A 79 -15.12 -4.84 -24.76
CA THR A 79 -15.52 -4.90 -26.17
C THR A 79 -16.00 -6.29 -26.57
N VAL A 80 -15.54 -7.35 -25.89
CA VAL A 80 -15.99 -8.73 -26.12
C VAL A 80 -17.39 -9.01 -25.56
N SER A 81 -17.93 -8.11 -24.73
CA SER A 81 -19.26 -8.25 -24.11
C SER A 81 -20.04 -6.92 -24.16
N PRO A 82 -20.53 -6.50 -25.34
CA PRO A 82 -21.15 -5.19 -25.54
C PRO A 82 -22.43 -4.95 -24.73
N LYS A 83 -23.07 -6.02 -24.26
CA LYS A 83 -24.29 -5.96 -23.43
C LYS A 83 -23.99 -5.66 -21.96
N LEU A 84 -22.74 -5.75 -21.52
CA LEU A 84 -22.37 -5.43 -20.14
C LEU A 84 -22.30 -3.90 -19.96
N PRO A 85 -22.94 -3.35 -18.91
CA PRO A 85 -22.87 -1.92 -18.62
C PRO A 85 -21.50 -1.56 -18.02
N ALA A 86 -20.49 -1.40 -18.88
CA ALA A 86 -19.10 -1.18 -18.47
C ALA A 86 -18.91 0.04 -17.55
N ALA A 87 -19.66 1.13 -17.79
CA ALA A 87 -19.63 2.33 -16.95
C ALA A 87 -20.08 2.03 -15.51
N MET A 88 -21.24 1.37 -15.36
CA MET A 88 -21.79 1.00 -14.05
C MET A 88 -20.85 0.04 -13.32
N LEU A 89 -20.29 -0.96 -14.01
CA LEU A 89 -19.34 -1.89 -13.40
C LEU A 89 -18.06 -1.19 -12.94
N ARG A 90 -17.56 -0.20 -13.70
CA ARG A 90 -16.43 0.65 -13.28
C ARG A 90 -16.78 1.53 -12.08
N ASP A 91 -18.00 2.06 -12.00
CA ASP A 91 -18.46 2.81 -10.82
C ASP A 91 -18.49 1.95 -9.56
N LEU A 92 -19.01 0.72 -9.68
CA LEU A 92 -19.03 -0.26 -8.60
C LEU A 92 -17.62 -0.66 -8.16
N ALA A 93 -16.73 -0.94 -9.12
CA ALA A 93 -15.34 -1.33 -8.85
C ALA A 93 -14.55 -0.20 -8.14
N ALA A 94 -14.86 1.05 -8.44
CA ALA A 94 -14.27 2.21 -7.78
C ALA A 94 -14.88 2.52 -6.40
N LEU A 95 -15.88 1.75 -5.95
CA LEU A 95 -16.53 1.89 -4.65
C LEU A 95 -17.14 3.28 -4.37
N ARG A 96 -17.41 4.08 -5.41
CA ARG A 96 -17.93 5.46 -5.27
C ARG A 96 -19.26 5.55 -4.50
N TRP A 97 -20.06 4.49 -4.56
CA TRP A 97 -21.33 4.40 -3.85
C TRP A 97 -21.16 4.37 -2.32
N LEU A 98 -20.03 3.87 -1.80
CA LEU A 98 -19.73 3.90 -0.36
C LEU A 98 -19.57 5.33 0.17
N GLU A 99 -19.01 6.24 -0.64
CA GLU A 99 -18.89 7.66 -0.28
C GLU A 99 -20.23 8.39 -0.36
N ALA A 100 -21.14 7.93 -1.25
CA ALA A 100 -22.48 8.48 -1.43
C ALA A 100 -23.47 8.02 -0.35
N GLY A 101 -23.15 6.97 0.42
CA GLY A 101 -24.03 6.40 1.46
C GLY A 101 -25.20 5.58 0.92
N GLU A 102 -25.07 5.04 -0.29
CA GLU A 102 -26.05 4.16 -0.95
C GLU A 102 -25.80 2.66 -0.68
#